data_AF-A0A954YKA4-F1
#
_entry.id   AF-A0A954YKA4-F1
#
_cell.length_a   1.000
_cell.length_b   1.000
_cell.length_c   1.000
_cell.angle_alpha   90.00
_cell.angle_beta   90.00
_cell.angle_gamma   90.00
#
_symmetry.space_group_name_H-M   'P 1'
#
loop_
_entity.id
_entity.type
_entity.pdbx_description
1 polymer ?
#
loop_
_entity_poly.entity_id
_entity_poly.type
_entity_poly.pdbx_seq_one_letter_code
_entity_poly.pdbx_strand_id
1 'polypeptide(L)'
;MRRVLVGIGILAIHGAAAIAQPNDTKTFRDDIRPLLARYCLACHSAGEKQGELDLEQYQSLDDVRRRVKPWQAVAVQLEAREMPPKDERQPTAEERQRLVSWTEQMLAAEARARAGDPGRRPLRRLSHAEYDNTVRDLTGVDLRPAREFPADGAAGEGFTNAAEALSMSPTLMSKYMDTAKRIASHAVLLPDGFRFSPHQTRRDQTDESVARIRDFYARYTADGEGRLPVDRYLAALFAARESLSAGSSVELEAIARQKNLQLPYLRKLWQTLNEPQTSYPLNRLQSSWRNSTEASDVAREIAMWQAALWKFARVGSYRHSESGRQEAASPELVTRQTLRFEPDVQPGQAEVTLRLASRDLSTGAGGYVIWQRPRFEAGGQTRLLRDYAEFGPAYELDFARLFGNAARYLAAATEHHIEAEKSL
;
A
#
# COMPACT_ATOMS: atom_id res chain seq x y z
N MET A 1 52.55 -49.72 13.83
CA MET A 1 52.85 -48.82 12.69
C MET A 1 52.81 -47.37 13.19
N ARG A 2 53.98 -46.73 13.29
CA ARG A 2 54.13 -45.32 13.66
C ARG A 2 53.65 -44.44 12.50
N ARG A 3 52.75 -43.48 12.76
CA ARG A 3 52.41 -42.42 11.80
C ARG A 3 52.98 -41.11 12.31
N VAL A 4 53.90 -40.56 11.51
CA VAL A 4 54.62 -39.31 11.69
C VAL A 4 53.73 -38.18 11.19
N LEU A 5 53.52 -37.14 12.01
CA LEU A 5 52.94 -35.87 11.58
C LEU A 5 54.07 -34.96 11.06
N VAL A 6 53.99 -34.55 9.80
CA VAL A 6 54.85 -33.51 9.21
C VAL A 6 54.08 -32.19 9.25
N GLY A 7 54.53 -31.25 10.08
CA GLY A 7 54.03 -29.89 10.11
C GLY A 7 54.79 -29.02 9.09
N ILE A 8 54.07 -28.42 8.15
CA ILE A 8 54.62 -27.42 7.21
C ILE A 8 54.40 -26.05 7.84
N GLY A 9 55.47 -25.45 8.36
CA GLY A 9 55.49 -24.04 8.78
C GLY A 9 55.81 -23.14 7.60
N ILE A 10 54.89 -22.26 7.23
CA ILE A 10 55.13 -21.19 6.25
C ILE A 10 55.69 -19.99 7.01
N LEU A 11 56.98 -19.72 6.82
CA LEU A 11 57.67 -18.54 7.33
C LEU A 11 57.48 -17.38 6.32
N ALA A 12 56.55 -16.47 6.61
CA ALA A 12 56.34 -15.27 5.79
C ALA A 12 57.37 -14.19 6.15
N ILE A 13 58.46 -14.11 5.38
CA ILE A 13 59.42 -13.00 5.44
C ILE A 13 58.77 -11.77 4.78
N HIS A 14 58.22 -10.86 5.59
CA HIS A 14 57.80 -9.53 5.13
C HIS A 14 59.01 -8.59 5.11
N GLY A 15 59.86 -8.74 4.09
CA GLY A 15 60.82 -7.72 3.71
C GLY A 15 60.14 -6.71 2.80
N ALA A 16 59.41 -5.73 3.36
CA ALA A 16 58.98 -4.57 2.60
C ALA A 16 60.21 -3.68 2.33
N ALA A 17 60.90 -3.92 1.21
CA ALA A 17 61.75 -2.91 0.62
C ALA A 17 60.84 -1.74 0.21
N ALA A 18 60.95 -0.62 0.92
CA ALA A 18 60.31 0.62 0.53
C ALA A 18 60.82 1.00 -0.87
N ILE A 19 59.99 0.80 -1.90
CA ILE A 19 60.21 1.41 -3.20
C ILE A 19 60.16 2.91 -2.95
N ALA A 20 61.32 3.58 -3.00
CA ALA A 20 61.40 5.03 -2.89
C ALA A 20 60.42 5.63 -3.89
N GLN A 21 59.43 6.38 -3.42
CA GLN A 21 58.51 7.04 -4.33
C GLN A 21 59.32 8.10 -5.11
N PRO A 22 59.34 8.07 -6.46
CA PRO A 22 60.13 9.02 -7.27
C PRO A 22 59.71 10.48 -7.11
N ASN A 23 58.65 10.78 -6.36
CA ASN A 23 58.09 12.11 -6.15
C ASN A 23 58.51 12.73 -4.81
N ASP A 24 59.65 12.30 -4.24
CA ASP A 24 60.16 12.85 -2.98
C ASP A 24 60.98 14.14 -3.19
N THR A 25 61.25 14.85 -2.08
CA THR A 25 61.99 16.12 -2.09
C THR A 25 63.42 15.95 -2.61
N LYS A 26 64.01 14.75 -2.47
CA LYS A 26 65.37 14.46 -2.90
C LYS A 26 65.43 14.34 -4.42
N THR A 27 64.55 13.53 -5.02
CA THR A 27 64.42 13.42 -6.48
C THR A 27 64.09 14.75 -7.12
N PHE A 28 63.20 15.57 -6.52
CA PHE A 28 62.95 16.91 -7.06
C PHE A 28 64.22 17.78 -7.11
N ARG A 29 64.98 17.81 -6.00
CA ARG A 29 66.18 18.64 -5.88
C ARG A 29 67.33 18.16 -6.76
N ASP A 30 67.57 16.85 -6.77
CA ASP A 30 68.78 16.25 -7.32
C ASP A 30 68.60 15.88 -8.80
N ASP A 31 67.39 15.48 -9.21
CA ASP A 31 67.13 14.98 -10.58
C ASP A 31 66.31 15.94 -11.43
N ILE A 32 65.31 16.63 -10.87
CA ILE A 32 64.34 17.41 -11.66
C ILE A 32 64.75 18.88 -11.79
N ARG A 33 65.09 19.54 -10.69
CA ARG A 33 65.49 20.96 -10.68
C ARG A 33 66.68 21.25 -11.60
N PRO A 34 67.73 20.41 -11.68
CA PRO A 34 68.82 20.63 -12.64
C PRO A 34 68.38 20.54 -14.10
N LEU A 35 67.41 19.66 -14.42
CA LEU A 35 66.84 19.55 -15.76
C LEU A 35 66.00 20.78 -16.11
N LEU A 36 65.21 21.30 -15.17
CA LEU A 36 64.48 22.56 -15.35
C LEU A 36 65.44 23.73 -15.59
N ALA A 37 66.51 23.82 -14.80
CA ALA A 37 67.52 24.86 -14.98
C ALA A 37 68.20 24.81 -16.35
N ARG A 38 68.41 23.59 -16.87
CA ARG A 38 69.08 23.35 -18.15
C ARG A 38 68.20 23.56 -19.37
N TYR A 39 66.90 23.30 -19.27
CA TYR A 39 66.00 23.23 -20.43
C TYR A 39 64.82 24.20 -20.39
N CYS A 40 64.47 24.75 -19.22
CA CYS A 40 63.24 25.53 -19.04
C CYS A 40 63.49 26.96 -18.56
N LEU A 41 64.43 27.17 -17.63
CA LEU A 41 64.60 28.47 -16.96
C LEU A 41 65.19 29.57 -17.85
N ALA A 42 65.71 29.26 -19.03
CA ALA A 42 66.11 30.27 -20.00
C ALA A 42 64.92 31.11 -20.50
N CYS A 43 63.73 30.51 -20.61
CA CYS A 43 62.51 31.14 -21.16
C CYS A 43 61.33 31.23 -20.16
N HIS A 44 61.38 30.48 -19.05
CA HIS A 44 60.34 30.42 -18.03
C HIS A 44 60.91 30.71 -16.63
N SER A 45 61.42 31.92 -16.42
CA SER A 45 62.00 32.42 -15.17
C SER A 45 61.33 33.71 -14.70
N ALA A 46 61.78 34.27 -13.57
CA ALA A 46 61.25 35.55 -13.11
C ALA A 46 61.58 36.70 -14.07
N GLY A 47 62.72 36.62 -14.76
CA GLY A 47 63.19 37.61 -15.73
C GLY A 47 62.62 37.46 -17.13
N GLU A 48 62.32 36.23 -17.57
CA GLU A 48 61.79 35.92 -18.89
C GLU A 48 60.60 34.96 -18.73
N LYS A 49 59.37 35.45 -18.95
CA LYS A 49 58.10 34.74 -18.64
C LYS A 49 57.32 34.37 -19.90
N GLN A 50 57.92 33.61 -20.80
CA GLN A 50 57.22 33.18 -22.01
C GLN A 50 55.99 32.36 -21.64
N GLY A 51 54.85 32.66 -22.28
CA GLY A 51 53.57 32.03 -21.97
C GLY A 51 53.04 32.31 -20.56
N GLU A 52 53.44 33.43 -19.94
CA GLU A 52 53.08 33.81 -18.56
C GLU A 52 53.51 32.78 -17.49
N LEU A 53 54.49 31.93 -17.82
CA LEU A 53 54.96 30.85 -16.97
C LEU A 53 56.33 31.21 -16.35
N ASP A 54 56.40 31.15 -15.03
CA ASP A 54 57.61 31.32 -14.24
C ASP A 54 57.86 30.01 -13.47
N LEU A 55 58.85 29.23 -13.91
CA LEU A 55 59.24 27.98 -13.27
C LEU A 55 60.34 28.18 -12.20
N GLU A 56 60.96 29.35 -12.14
CA GLU A 56 62.02 29.68 -11.17
C GLU A 56 61.47 29.78 -9.74
N GLN A 57 60.20 30.18 -9.60
CA GLN A 57 59.52 30.26 -8.30
C GLN A 57 59.39 28.90 -7.58
N TYR A 58 59.55 27.77 -8.28
CA TYR A 58 59.42 26.43 -7.71
C TYR A 58 60.76 25.91 -7.18
N GLN A 59 61.18 26.39 -6.00
CA GLN A 59 62.48 26.05 -5.43
C GLN A 59 62.46 24.74 -4.63
N SER A 60 61.27 24.30 -4.21
CA SER A 60 61.04 23.09 -3.44
C SER A 60 59.84 22.29 -3.98
N LEU A 61 59.78 21.02 -3.60
CA LEU A 61 58.61 20.18 -3.89
C LEU A 61 57.32 20.77 -3.27
N ASP A 62 57.41 21.44 -2.11
CA ASP A 62 56.25 22.08 -1.48
C ASP A 62 55.67 23.20 -2.35
N ASP A 63 56.53 23.99 -3.01
CA ASP A 63 56.10 25.04 -3.95
C ASP A 63 55.30 24.44 -5.12
N VAL A 64 55.76 23.30 -5.63
CA VAL A 64 55.11 22.55 -6.70
C VAL A 64 53.73 22.04 -6.24
N ARG A 65 53.67 21.44 -5.05
CA ARG A 65 52.44 20.92 -4.46
C ARG A 65 51.39 21.99 -4.23
N ARG A 66 51.80 23.20 -3.83
CA ARG A 66 50.89 24.34 -3.60
C ARG A 66 50.23 24.84 -4.89
N ARG A 67 50.87 24.66 -6.06
CA ARG A 67 50.37 25.17 -7.35
C ARG A 67 50.63 24.17 -8.47
N VAL A 68 49.78 23.15 -8.54
CA VAL A 68 49.90 22.03 -9.50
C VAL A 68 49.45 22.36 -10.93
N LYS A 69 48.61 23.40 -11.13
CA LYS A 69 48.00 23.69 -12.45
C LYS A 69 49.05 23.96 -13.56
N PRO A 70 50.10 24.77 -13.34
CA PRO A 70 51.16 24.94 -14.35
C PRO A 70 51.88 23.63 -14.70
N TRP A 71 52.02 22.72 -13.75
CA TRP A 71 52.67 21.42 -13.96
C TRP A 71 51.84 20.46 -14.81
N GLN A 72 50.51 20.60 -14.84
CA GLN A 72 49.66 19.89 -15.80
C GLN A 72 49.98 20.30 -17.24
N ALA A 73 50.17 21.61 -17.47
CA ALA A 73 50.57 22.11 -18.79
C ALA A 73 52.00 21.67 -19.16
N VAL A 74 52.94 21.70 -18.20
CA VAL A 74 54.32 21.21 -18.41
C VAL A 74 54.33 19.74 -18.86
N ALA A 75 53.55 18.87 -18.22
CA ALA A 75 53.45 17.45 -18.62
C ALA A 75 52.98 17.31 -20.08
N VAL A 76 51.86 17.97 -20.43
CA VAL A 76 51.29 17.95 -21.79
C VAL A 76 52.29 18.45 -22.83
N GLN A 77 52.97 19.56 -22.55
CA GLN A 77 53.93 20.18 -23.48
C GLN A 77 55.20 19.34 -23.68
N LEU A 78 55.68 18.68 -22.61
CA LEU A 78 56.83 17.77 -22.68
C LEU A 78 56.50 16.47 -23.42
N GLU A 79 55.30 15.91 -23.20
CA GLU A 79 54.78 14.73 -23.91
C GLU A 79 54.56 15.00 -25.39
N ALA A 80 53.95 16.14 -25.73
CA ALA A 80 53.74 16.58 -27.10
C ALA A 80 55.05 16.95 -27.83
N ARG A 81 56.18 17.03 -27.11
CA ARG A 81 57.49 17.48 -27.60
C ARG A 81 57.45 18.89 -28.20
N GLU A 82 56.51 19.70 -27.73
CA GLU A 82 56.40 21.12 -28.11
C GLU A 82 57.38 21.98 -27.32
N MET A 83 57.74 21.53 -26.10
CA MET A 83 58.73 22.19 -25.25
C MET A 83 59.94 21.28 -24.94
N PRO A 84 61.16 21.85 -24.88
CA PRO A 84 61.55 23.19 -25.37
C PRO A 84 61.34 23.34 -26.89
N PRO A 85 61.24 24.57 -27.45
CA PRO A 85 61.10 24.81 -28.89
C PRO A 85 62.23 24.16 -29.70
N LYS A 86 61.99 23.86 -30.98
CA LYS A 86 62.95 23.11 -31.84
C LYS A 86 64.34 23.75 -31.92
N ASP A 87 64.42 25.07 -31.83
CA ASP A 87 65.67 25.84 -31.93
C ASP A 87 66.43 25.92 -30.59
N GLU A 88 65.82 25.44 -29.51
CA GLU A 88 66.41 25.43 -28.16
C GLU A 88 67.01 24.06 -27.79
N ARG A 89 67.82 24.07 -26.73
CA ARG A 89 68.47 22.85 -26.23
C ARG A 89 67.42 21.80 -25.84
N GLN A 90 67.48 20.64 -26.49
CA GLN A 90 66.54 19.54 -26.23
C GLN A 90 67.04 18.58 -25.15
N PRO A 91 66.15 18.07 -24.26
CA PRO A 91 66.46 16.95 -23.38
C PRO A 91 66.62 15.64 -24.16
N THR A 92 67.44 14.71 -23.64
CA THR A 92 67.47 13.34 -24.18
C THR A 92 66.14 12.62 -23.96
N ALA A 93 65.93 11.48 -24.62
CA ALA A 93 64.72 10.69 -24.43
C ALA A 93 64.54 10.29 -22.96
N GLU A 94 65.63 9.91 -22.29
CA GLU A 94 65.65 9.52 -20.87
C GLU A 94 65.39 10.71 -19.94
N GLU A 95 65.99 11.88 -20.20
CA GLU A 95 65.76 13.10 -19.43
C GLU A 95 64.31 13.59 -19.57
N ARG A 96 63.75 13.56 -20.78
CA ARG A 96 62.34 13.90 -21.04
C ARG A 96 61.40 12.94 -20.34
N GLN A 97 61.63 11.64 -20.46
CA GLN A 97 60.83 10.62 -19.79
C GLN A 97 60.88 10.79 -18.27
N ARG A 98 62.04 11.18 -17.72
CA ARG A 98 62.19 11.47 -16.29
C ARG A 98 61.35 12.67 -15.85
N LEU A 99 61.38 13.77 -16.61
CA LEU A 99 60.56 14.96 -16.32
C LEU A 99 59.06 14.66 -16.39
N VAL A 100 58.61 13.97 -17.44
CA VAL A 100 57.21 13.58 -17.62
C VAL A 100 56.77 12.65 -16.49
N SER A 101 57.47 11.53 -16.31
CA SER A 101 57.12 10.52 -15.31
C SER A 101 57.12 11.07 -13.89
N TRP A 102 58.08 11.93 -13.55
CA TRP A 102 58.07 12.60 -12.25
C TRP A 102 56.86 13.53 -12.09
N THR A 103 56.56 14.34 -13.12
CA THR A 103 55.44 15.30 -13.08
C THR A 103 54.11 14.56 -12.96
N GLU A 104 53.89 13.51 -13.75
CA GLU A 104 52.69 12.68 -13.68
C GLU A 104 52.55 11.99 -12.32
N GLN A 105 53.62 11.41 -11.78
CA GLN A 105 53.59 10.75 -10.47
C GLN A 105 53.34 11.73 -9.31
N MET A 106 53.91 12.94 -9.39
CA MET A 106 53.66 14.01 -8.44
C MET A 106 52.19 14.45 -8.53
N LEU A 107 51.67 14.74 -9.73
CA LEU A 107 50.27 15.11 -9.94
C LEU A 107 49.30 14.01 -9.46
N ALA A 108 49.61 12.74 -9.75
CA ALA A 108 48.80 11.60 -9.29
C ALA A 108 48.83 11.45 -7.76
N ALA A 109 49.98 11.67 -7.12
CA ALA A 109 50.08 11.65 -5.67
C ALA A 109 49.29 12.79 -5.03
N GLU A 110 49.37 14.01 -5.59
CA GLU A 110 48.59 15.15 -5.11
C GLU A 110 47.09 14.96 -5.34
N ALA A 111 46.69 14.37 -6.47
CA ALA A 111 45.28 14.04 -6.74
C ALA A 111 44.74 13.01 -5.74
N ARG A 112 45.54 11.97 -5.39
CA ARG A 112 45.17 11.00 -4.35
C ARG A 112 45.14 11.64 -2.96
N ALA A 113 46.09 12.49 -2.62
CA ALA A 113 46.15 13.18 -1.33
C ALA A 113 44.97 14.14 -1.14
N ARG A 114 44.45 14.73 -2.23
CA ARG A 114 43.27 15.60 -2.24
C ARG A 114 41.97 14.86 -2.59
N ALA A 115 42.01 13.54 -2.73
CA ALA A 115 40.82 12.77 -3.07
C ALA A 115 39.74 12.95 -2.01
N GLY A 116 38.53 13.30 -2.44
CA GLY A 116 37.39 13.58 -1.56
C GLY A 116 37.23 15.06 -1.17
N ASP A 117 38.22 15.92 -1.42
CA ASP A 117 38.04 17.37 -1.34
C ASP A 117 37.62 17.90 -2.73
N PRO A 118 36.35 18.30 -2.93
CA PRO A 118 35.88 18.87 -4.18
C PRO A 118 36.43 20.29 -4.43
N GLY A 119 37.27 20.80 -3.54
CA GLY A 119 37.74 22.17 -3.54
C GLY A 119 36.64 23.15 -3.12
N ARG A 120 36.85 24.43 -3.44
CA ARG A 120 35.90 25.48 -3.13
C ARG A 120 34.65 25.33 -3.99
N ARG A 121 33.58 24.81 -3.39
CA ARG A 121 32.26 24.76 -4.04
C ARG A 121 31.51 26.08 -3.85
N PRO A 122 31.16 26.81 -4.92
CA PRO A 122 30.31 27.98 -4.77
C PRO A 122 28.93 27.57 -4.23
N LEU A 123 28.33 28.45 -3.41
CA LEU A 123 26.94 28.26 -2.99
C LEU A 123 26.06 28.32 -4.24
N ARG A 124 25.19 27.33 -4.39
CA ARG A 124 24.20 27.27 -5.46
C ARG A 124 22.81 27.15 -4.87
N ARG A 125 21.83 27.67 -5.59
CA ARG A 125 20.42 27.33 -5.36
C ARG A 125 20.10 25.93 -5.87
N LEU A 126 18.93 25.43 -5.50
CA LEU A 126 18.36 24.24 -6.15
C LEU A 126 17.98 24.59 -7.61
N SER A 127 18.25 23.65 -8.51
CA SER A 127 17.65 23.66 -9.85
C SER A 127 16.13 23.51 -9.74
N HIS A 128 15.41 23.78 -10.83
CA HIS A 128 13.95 23.67 -10.87
C HIS A 128 13.47 22.27 -10.50
N ALA A 129 14.10 21.24 -11.06
CA ALA A 129 13.77 19.85 -10.77
C ALA A 129 14.05 19.50 -9.30
N GLU A 130 15.20 19.93 -8.77
CA GLU A 130 15.53 19.71 -7.35
C GLU A 130 14.55 20.44 -6.43
N TYR A 131 14.13 21.65 -6.79
CA TYR A 131 13.17 22.43 -6.00
C TYR A 131 11.77 21.79 -6.00
N ASP A 132 11.25 21.41 -7.17
CA ASP A 132 9.95 20.75 -7.29
C ASP A 132 9.91 19.43 -6.53
N ASN A 133 10.97 18.62 -6.65
CA ASN A 133 11.10 17.37 -5.90
C ASN A 133 11.17 17.62 -4.38
N THR A 134 11.93 18.63 -3.95
CA THR A 134 12.02 18.99 -2.53
C THR A 134 10.66 19.42 -1.98
N VAL A 135 9.91 20.25 -2.70
CA VAL A 135 8.55 20.66 -2.30
C VAL A 135 7.62 19.46 -2.24
N ARG A 136 7.65 18.57 -3.23
CA ARG A 136 6.85 17.35 -3.24
C ARG A 136 7.19 16.43 -2.07
N ASP A 137 8.47 16.26 -1.75
CA ASP A 137 8.90 15.37 -0.68
C ASP A 137 8.57 15.94 0.71
N LEU A 138 8.66 17.27 0.89
CA LEU A 138 8.28 17.94 2.13
C LEU A 138 6.77 18.00 2.36
N THR A 139 5.98 18.15 1.30
CA THR A 139 4.52 18.38 1.41
C THR A 139 3.70 17.10 1.16
N GLY A 140 4.27 16.11 0.46
CA GLY A 140 3.56 14.95 -0.06
C GLY A 140 2.68 15.23 -1.28
N VAL A 141 2.75 16.43 -1.87
CA VAL A 141 1.87 16.88 -2.96
C VAL A 141 2.69 17.39 -4.14
N ASP A 142 2.34 16.96 -5.36
CA ASP A 142 3.03 17.38 -6.60
C ASP A 142 2.53 18.75 -7.10
N LEU A 143 3.04 19.83 -6.50
CA LEU A 143 2.63 21.22 -6.82
C LEU A 143 3.37 21.83 -8.01
N ARG A 144 4.57 21.33 -8.36
CA ARG A 144 5.46 21.81 -9.44
C ARG A 144 5.57 23.34 -9.56
N PRO A 145 5.91 24.06 -8.48
CA PRO A 145 5.95 25.52 -8.49
C PRO A 145 7.06 26.13 -9.36
N ALA A 146 8.16 25.41 -9.64
CA ALA A 146 9.29 25.94 -10.39
C ALA A 146 8.96 26.21 -11.87
N ARG A 147 7.79 25.78 -12.36
CA ARG A 147 7.28 26.10 -13.70
C ARG A 147 7.12 27.59 -13.97
N GLU A 148 6.96 28.39 -12.93
CA GLU A 148 6.84 29.86 -13.04
C GLU A 148 8.17 30.58 -12.86
N PHE A 149 9.26 29.84 -12.64
CA PHE A 149 10.60 30.40 -12.50
C PHE A 149 11.25 30.63 -13.86
N PRO A 150 12.10 31.65 -14.01
CA PRO A 150 12.96 31.79 -15.20
C PRO A 150 13.81 30.53 -15.38
N ALA A 151 13.96 30.05 -16.61
CA ALA A 151 14.69 28.81 -16.90
C ALA A 151 16.09 28.77 -16.26
N ASP A 152 16.48 27.60 -15.78
CA ASP A 152 17.85 27.37 -15.29
C ASP A 152 18.85 27.58 -16.43
N GLY A 153 19.93 28.31 -16.15
CA GLY A 153 21.05 28.43 -17.08
C GLY A 153 21.80 27.09 -17.20
N ALA A 154 22.26 26.78 -18.42
CA ALA A 154 23.23 25.70 -18.63
C ALA A 154 24.64 26.30 -18.66
N ALA A 155 25.59 25.69 -17.94
CA ALA A 155 26.98 26.16 -17.89
C ALA A 155 27.79 25.84 -19.16
N GLY A 156 27.17 25.91 -20.35
CA GLY A 156 27.76 25.48 -21.62
C GLY A 156 27.75 23.96 -21.84
N GLU A 157 27.99 23.18 -20.77
CA GLU A 157 28.05 21.71 -20.78
C GLU A 157 26.67 21.01 -20.79
N GLY A 158 25.58 21.77 -20.89
CA GLY A 158 24.20 21.23 -20.93
C GLY A 158 23.62 20.78 -19.58
N PHE A 159 24.40 20.81 -18.49
CA PHE A 159 23.92 20.49 -17.14
C PHE A 159 23.22 21.67 -16.48
N THR A 160 22.05 21.43 -15.89
CA THR A 160 21.22 22.44 -15.20
C THR A 160 21.51 22.53 -13.69
N ASN A 161 22.42 21.71 -13.17
CA ASN A 161 22.83 21.71 -11.76
C ASN A 161 24.24 22.30 -11.54
N ALA A 162 24.86 22.83 -12.60
CA ALA A 162 26.16 23.49 -12.53
C ALA A 162 26.06 24.76 -11.69
N ALA A 163 26.89 24.85 -10.65
CA ALA A 163 26.81 25.91 -9.66
C ALA A 163 27.10 27.29 -10.26
N GLU A 164 27.96 27.33 -11.29
CA GLU A 164 28.37 28.54 -12.02
C GLU A 164 27.21 29.15 -12.82
N ALA A 165 26.22 28.35 -13.23
CA ALA A 165 25.07 28.79 -14.03
C ALA A 165 23.82 29.08 -13.17
N LEU A 166 23.82 28.69 -11.89
CA LEU A 166 22.68 28.81 -10.98
C LEU A 166 22.75 30.07 -10.12
N SER A 167 22.78 31.23 -10.79
CA SER A 167 22.72 32.53 -10.12
C SER A 167 21.32 32.86 -9.57
N MET A 168 21.27 33.76 -8.58
CA MET A 168 20.04 34.34 -8.04
C MET A 168 19.79 35.74 -8.60
N SER A 169 18.64 35.96 -9.22
CA SER A 169 18.18 37.28 -9.66
C SER A 169 17.10 37.84 -8.73
N PRO A 170 16.90 39.17 -8.67
CA PRO A 170 15.81 39.77 -7.90
C PRO A 170 14.43 39.20 -8.30
N THR A 171 14.18 39.02 -9.59
CA THR A 171 12.94 38.42 -10.10
C THR A 171 12.73 37.00 -9.60
N LEU A 172 13.78 36.17 -9.60
CA LEU A 172 13.69 34.81 -9.09
C LEU A 172 13.42 34.80 -7.58
N MET A 173 14.01 35.73 -6.81
CA MET A 173 13.72 35.86 -5.38
C MET A 173 12.25 36.20 -5.12
N SER A 174 11.68 37.15 -5.89
CA SER A 174 10.24 37.46 -5.81
C SER A 174 9.39 36.22 -6.12
N LYS A 175 9.75 35.46 -7.15
CA LYS A 175 9.06 34.20 -7.49
C LYS A 175 9.15 33.16 -6.38
N TYR A 176 10.27 33.01 -5.70
CA TYR A 176 10.36 32.12 -4.53
C TYR A 176 9.40 32.53 -3.41
N MET A 177 9.25 33.83 -3.13
CA MET A 177 8.35 34.32 -2.09
C MET A 177 6.87 34.12 -2.46
N ASP A 178 6.50 34.37 -3.71
CA ASP A 178 5.13 34.14 -4.19
C ASP A 178 4.79 32.65 -4.18
N THR A 179 5.73 31.81 -4.62
CA THR A 179 5.62 30.36 -4.53
C THR A 179 5.48 29.89 -3.08
N ALA A 180 6.25 30.44 -2.13
CA ALA A 180 6.14 30.07 -0.73
C ALA A 180 4.74 30.35 -0.18
N LYS A 181 4.13 31.50 -0.53
CA LYS A 181 2.73 31.82 -0.18
C LYS A 181 1.76 30.83 -0.82
N ARG A 182 1.97 30.49 -2.09
CA ARG A 182 1.12 29.51 -2.79
C ARG A 182 1.21 28.14 -2.14
N ILE A 183 2.41 27.63 -1.85
CA ILE A 183 2.60 26.36 -1.13
C ILE A 183 1.90 26.42 0.24
N ALA A 184 2.06 27.52 0.99
CA ALA A 184 1.37 27.69 2.28
C ALA A 184 -0.16 27.67 2.15
N SER A 185 -0.73 28.14 1.04
CA SER A 185 -2.19 28.07 0.80
C SER A 185 -2.74 26.65 0.61
N HIS A 186 -1.86 25.68 0.36
CA HIS A 186 -2.20 24.26 0.30
C HIS A 186 -2.16 23.57 1.67
N ALA A 187 -1.76 24.28 2.74
CA ALA A 187 -1.76 23.73 4.09
C ALA A 187 -3.18 23.61 4.64
N VAL A 188 -3.48 22.45 5.23
CA VAL A 188 -4.72 22.13 5.92
C VAL A 188 -4.41 21.93 7.39
N LEU A 189 -4.93 22.82 8.23
CA LEU A 189 -4.76 22.73 9.68
C LEU A 189 -5.64 21.62 10.26
N LEU A 190 -5.06 20.82 11.13
CA LEU A 190 -5.69 19.70 11.84
C LEU A 190 -5.65 19.98 13.35
N PRO A 191 -6.50 19.32 14.16
CA PRO A 191 -6.47 19.47 15.61
C PRO A 191 -5.10 19.18 16.25
N ASP A 192 -4.32 18.28 15.63
CA ASP A 192 -3.04 17.76 16.11
C ASP A 192 -1.83 18.17 15.25
N GLY A 193 -2.03 19.04 14.24
CA GLY A 193 -0.94 19.47 13.36
C GLY A 193 -1.44 20.07 12.05
N PHE A 194 -0.78 19.73 10.95
CA PHE A 194 -1.19 20.13 9.61
C PHE A 194 -0.78 19.09 8.58
N ARG A 195 -1.44 19.13 7.43
CA ARG A 195 -1.06 18.38 6.22
C ARG A 195 -1.08 19.32 5.03
N PHE A 196 -0.63 18.88 3.86
CA PHE A 196 -0.91 19.57 2.61
C PHE A 196 -2.01 18.85 1.82
N SER A 197 -2.66 19.59 0.92
CA SER A 197 -3.65 19.08 -0.03
C SER A 197 -3.31 19.60 -1.43
N PRO A 198 -3.57 18.83 -2.51
CA PRO A 198 -3.53 19.36 -3.87
C PRO A 198 -4.56 20.48 -4.10
N HIS A 199 -5.55 20.63 -3.21
CA HIS A 199 -6.59 21.63 -3.31
C HIS A 199 -6.42 22.76 -2.27
N GLN A 200 -6.81 23.97 -2.67
CA GLN A 200 -6.73 25.16 -1.80
C GLN A 200 -8.08 25.48 -1.13
N THR A 201 -9.19 24.97 -1.66
CA THR A 201 -10.53 25.29 -1.12
C THR A 201 -10.91 24.31 -0.01
N ARG A 202 -11.57 24.81 1.04
CA ARG A 202 -12.08 23.96 2.13
C ARG A 202 -13.04 22.89 1.65
N ARG A 203 -13.81 23.20 0.60
CA ARG A 203 -14.77 22.25 0.02
C ARG A 203 -14.04 21.05 -0.59
N ASP A 204 -13.09 21.30 -1.47
CA ASP A 204 -12.35 20.22 -2.15
C ASP A 204 -11.52 19.41 -1.13
N GLN A 205 -10.96 20.07 -0.12
CA GLN A 205 -10.26 19.41 0.99
C GLN A 205 -11.20 18.49 1.80
N THR A 206 -12.46 18.90 1.99
CA THR A 206 -13.50 18.09 2.65
C THR A 206 -13.88 16.90 1.77
N ASP A 207 -14.11 17.13 0.48
CA ASP A 207 -14.47 16.10 -0.48
C ASP A 207 -13.32 15.07 -0.62
N GLU A 208 -12.05 15.51 -0.63
CA GLU A 208 -10.85 14.68 -0.58
C GLU A 208 -10.82 13.79 0.67
N SER A 209 -11.07 14.38 1.85
CA SER A 209 -11.11 13.64 3.11
C SER A 209 -12.25 12.62 3.15
N VAL A 210 -13.44 12.98 2.66
CA VAL A 210 -14.60 12.07 2.57
C VAL A 210 -14.32 10.93 1.58
N ALA A 211 -13.73 11.22 0.43
CA ALA A 211 -13.34 10.21 -0.55
C ALA A 211 -12.37 9.20 0.06
N ARG A 212 -11.34 9.67 0.77
CA ARG A 212 -10.37 8.80 1.45
C ARG A 212 -11.02 7.86 2.48
N ILE A 213 -12.01 8.35 3.22
CA ILE A 213 -12.79 7.54 4.16
C ILE A 213 -13.60 6.49 3.40
N ARG A 214 -14.29 6.89 2.32
CA ARG A 214 -15.06 5.96 1.48
C ARG A 214 -14.18 4.89 0.87
N ASP A 215 -13.03 5.25 0.30
CA ASP A 215 -12.06 4.31 -0.28
C ASP A 215 -11.52 3.33 0.77
N PHE A 216 -11.27 3.81 1.99
CA PHE A 216 -10.85 2.95 3.09
C PHE A 216 -11.90 1.86 3.37
N TYR A 217 -13.18 2.23 3.47
CA TYR A 217 -14.29 1.32 3.78
C TYR A 217 -14.76 0.47 2.59
N ALA A 218 -14.60 0.96 1.35
CA ALA A 218 -14.92 0.21 0.14
C ALA A 218 -14.14 -1.12 0.07
N ARG A 219 -12.94 -1.19 0.66
CA ARG A 219 -12.15 -2.43 0.76
C ARG A 219 -12.80 -3.52 1.61
N TYR A 220 -13.75 -3.16 2.47
CA TYR A 220 -14.38 -4.07 3.44
C TYR A 220 -15.89 -4.23 3.21
N THR A 221 -16.46 -3.55 2.22
CA THR A 221 -17.91 -3.49 1.98
C THR A 221 -18.23 -3.91 0.54
N ALA A 222 -19.43 -4.43 0.31
CA ALA A 222 -19.79 -5.08 -0.95
C ALA A 222 -20.27 -4.11 -2.04
N ASP A 223 -20.95 -3.03 -1.66
CA ASP A 223 -21.78 -2.21 -2.54
C ASP A 223 -21.52 -0.69 -2.42
N GLY A 224 -20.49 -0.29 -1.66
CA GLY A 224 -20.24 1.13 -1.37
C GLY A 224 -21.25 1.78 -0.41
N GLU A 225 -22.33 1.06 -0.03
CA GLU A 225 -23.33 1.52 0.94
C GLU A 225 -22.95 1.15 2.39
N GLY A 226 -21.75 0.62 2.61
CA GLY A 226 -21.28 0.23 3.93
C GLY A 226 -21.69 -1.19 4.35
N ARG A 227 -22.29 -2.00 3.46
CA ARG A 227 -22.72 -3.36 3.82
C ARG A 227 -21.55 -4.32 3.84
N LEU A 228 -21.44 -5.09 4.91
CA LEU A 228 -20.47 -6.18 5.00
C LEU A 228 -20.84 -7.31 4.04
N PRO A 229 -19.87 -7.88 3.31
CA PRO A 229 -20.11 -9.02 2.42
C PRO A 229 -20.27 -10.32 3.24
N VAL A 230 -21.40 -10.47 3.93
CA VAL A 230 -21.67 -11.59 4.86
C VAL A 230 -21.52 -12.95 4.19
N ASP A 231 -21.84 -13.05 2.90
CA ASP A 231 -21.65 -14.21 2.04
C ASP A 231 -20.20 -14.72 2.06
N ARG A 232 -19.21 -13.82 1.95
CA ARG A 232 -17.78 -14.18 1.99
C ARG A 232 -17.37 -14.74 3.35
N TYR A 233 -17.90 -14.18 4.44
CA TYR A 233 -17.61 -14.66 5.79
C TYR A 233 -18.26 -16.03 6.03
N LEU A 234 -19.52 -16.21 5.61
CA LEU A 234 -20.23 -17.48 5.73
C LEU A 234 -19.54 -18.58 4.91
N ALA A 235 -19.15 -18.31 3.66
CA ALA A 235 -18.42 -19.28 2.84
C ALA A 235 -17.12 -19.74 3.50
N ALA A 236 -16.36 -18.81 4.10
CA ALA A 236 -15.14 -19.14 4.82
C ALA A 236 -15.39 -19.98 6.08
N LEU A 237 -16.43 -19.66 6.86
CA LEU A 237 -16.81 -20.44 8.04
C LEU A 237 -17.38 -21.81 7.67
N PHE A 238 -18.15 -21.92 6.59
CA PHE A 238 -18.70 -23.20 6.11
C PHE A 238 -17.58 -24.16 5.72
N ALA A 239 -16.59 -23.68 4.97
CA ALA A 239 -15.45 -24.48 4.54
C ALA A 239 -14.61 -25.04 5.71
N ALA A 240 -14.66 -24.38 6.87
CA ALA A 240 -13.93 -24.78 8.08
C ALA A 240 -14.87 -25.19 9.23
N ARG A 241 -16.16 -25.45 8.96
CA ARG A 241 -17.18 -25.63 10.00
C ARG A 241 -16.87 -26.81 10.92
N GLU A 242 -16.42 -27.91 10.34
CA GLU A 242 -16.09 -29.14 11.07
C GLU A 242 -14.83 -28.97 11.91
N SER A 243 -13.76 -28.40 11.36
CA SER A 243 -12.50 -28.22 12.07
C SER A 243 -12.62 -27.19 13.21
N LEU A 244 -13.35 -26.10 12.99
CA LEU A 244 -13.60 -25.08 14.02
C LEU A 244 -14.43 -25.59 15.20
N SER A 245 -15.30 -26.58 14.99
CA SER A 245 -16.11 -27.19 16.06
C SER A 245 -15.28 -27.97 17.09
N ALA A 246 -14.03 -28.34 16.74
CA ALA A 246 -13.07 -28.98 17.64
C ALA A 246 -12.29 -27.99 18.54
N GLY A 247 -12.55 -26.68 18.43
CA GLY A 247 -12.13 -25.67 19.40
C GLY A 247 -10.71 -25.14 19.23
N SER A 248 -10.48 -24.28 18.23
CA SER A 248 -9.25 -23.49 18.13
C SER A 248 -9.51 -22.05 17.67
N SER A 249 -9.30 -21.09 18.56
CA SER A 249 -9.30 -19.66 18.23
C SER A 249 -8.20 -19.27 17.22
N VAL A 250 -7.10 -20.03 17.21
CA VAL A 250 -5.95 -19.87 16.28
C VAL A 250 -6.38 -20.13 14.83
N GLU A 251 -7.33 -21.02 14.62
CA GLU A 251 -7.82 -21.38 13.29
C GLU A 251 -8.65 -20.26 12.65
N LEU A 252 -9.47 -19.54 13.44
CA LEU A 252 -10.19 -18.35 12.96
C LEU A 252 -9.23 -17.23 12.52
N GLU A 253 -8.10 -17.06 13.21
CA GLU A 253 -7.08 -16.09 12.81
C GLU A 253 -6.42 -16.48 11.48
N ALA A 254 -6.14 -17.76 11.29
CA ALA A 254 -5.58 -18.29 10.06
C ALA A 254 -6.55 -18.09 8.88
N ILE A 255 -7.84 -18.41 9.06
CA ILE A 255 -8.89 -18.21 8.04
C ILE A 255 -9.02 -16.72 7.69
N ALA A 256 -9.07 -15.85 8.70
CA ALA A 256 -9.17 -14.41 8.48
C ALA A 256 -8.00 -13.86 7.64
N ARG A 257 -6.77 -14.28 7.95
CA ARG A 257 -5.57 -13.90 7.17
C ARG A 257 -5.60 -14.47 5.76
N GLN A 258 -5.90 -15.76 5.61
CA GLN A 258 -5.89 -16.44 4.30
C GLN A 258 -6.96 -15.89 3.35
N LYS A 259 -8.15 -15.57 3.86
CA LYS A 259 -9.29 -15.10 3.06
C LYS A 259 -9.41 -13.57 3.01
N ASN A 260 -8.45 -12.86 3.61
CA ASN A 260 -8.45 -11.40 3.75
C ASN A 260 -9.79 -10.88 4.33
N LEU A 261 -10.20 -11.47 5.45
CA LEU A 261 -11.43 -11.15 6.18
C LEU A 261 -11.10 -10.46 7.51
N GLN A 262 -12.03 -9.65 8.01
CA GLN A 262 -11.85 -8.99 9.31
C GLN A 262 -12.11 -9.96 10.45
N LEU A 263 -11.07 -10.27 11.21
CA LEU A 263 -11.12 -11.21 12.32
C LEU A 263 -12.17 -10.88 13.41
N PRO A 264 -12.37 -9.62 13.84
CA PRO A 264 -13.41 -9.31 14.83
C PRO A 264 -14.82 -9.68 14.33
N TYR A 265 -15.11 -9.42 13.05
CA TYR A 265 -16.40 -9.77 12.44
C TYR A 265 -16.56 -11.28 12.27
N LEU A 266 -15.50 -11.96 11.82
CA LEU A 266 -15.51 -13.42 11.67
C LEU A 266 -15.78 -14.11 13.01
N ARG A 267 -15.10 -13.67 14.09
CA ARG A 267 -15.34 -14.15 15.46
C ARG A 267 -16.77 -13.88 15.92
N LYS A 268 -17.26 -12.65 15.72
CA LYS A 268 -18.62 -12.28 16.14
C LYS A 268 -19.67 -13.12 15.41
N LEU A 269 -19.50 -13.36 14.12
CA LEU A 269 -20.39 -14.20 13.32
C LEU A 269 -20.34 -15.65 13.81
N TRP A 270 -19.14 -16.22 13.99
CA TRP A 270 -18.98 -17.57 14.52
C TRP A 270 -19.65 -17.76 15.89
N GLN A 271 -19.41 -16.84 16.82
CA GLN A 271 -20.05 -16.84 18.15
C GLN A 271 -21.58 -16.77 18.03
N THR A 272 -22.08 -15.83 17.22
CA THR A 272 -23.53 -15.64 17.03
C THR A 272 -24.21 -16.88 16.43
N LEU A 273 -23.50 -17.65 15.59
CA LEU A 273 -24.04 -18.85 14.95
C LEU A 273 -23.94 -20.12 15.82
N ASN A 274 -23.10 -20.14 16.85
CA ASN A 274 -22.84 -21.33 17.65
C ASN A 274 -23.23 -21.21 19.13
N GLU A 275 -23.18 -20.03 19.73
CA GLU A 275 -23.56 -19.80 21.13
C GLU A 275 -25.08 -19.75 21.30
N PRO A 276 -25.67 -20.29 22.38
CA PRO A 276 -27.11 -20.24 22.61
C PRO A 276 -27.69 -18.81 22.53
N GLN A 277 -28.82 -18.65 21.83
CA GLN A 277 -29.50 -17.36 21.68
C GLN A 277 -30.95 -17.42 22.20
N THR A 278 -31.42 -16.30 22.74
CA THR A 278 -32.84 -16.13 23.11
C THR A 278 -33.68 -15.56 21.97
N SER A 279 -33.03 -14.99 20.95
CA SER A 279 -33.68 -14.36 19.79
C SER A 279 -34.22 -15.42 18.83
N TYR A 280 -35.51 -15.35 18.50
CA TYR A 280 -36.15 -16.26 17.54
C TYR A 280 -35.54 -16.21 16.13
N PRO A 281 -35.33 -15.02 15.50
CA PRO A 281 -34.63 -14.94 14.21
C PRO A 281 -33.23 -15.59 14.25
N LEU A 282 -32.47 -15.36 15.32
CA LEU A 282 -31.13 -15.95 15.45
C LEU A 282 -31.22 -17.47 15.66
N ASN A 283 -32.15 -17.98 16.45
CA ASN A 283 -32.34 -19.41 16.65
C ASN A 283 -32.66 -20.13 15.34
N ARG A 284 -33.49 -19.53 14.48
CA ARG A 284 -33.77 -20.06 13.14
C ARG A 284 -32.52 -20.05 12.25
N LEU A 285 -31.77 -18.93 12.25
CA LEU A 285 -30.50 -18.82 11.53
C LEU A 285 -29.46 -19.85 12.00
N GLN A 286 -29.39 -20.12 13.30
CA GLN A 286 -28.52 -21.17 13.84
C GLN A 286 -28.94 -22.57 13.41
N SER A 287 -30.24 -22.85 13.38
CA SER A 287 -30.75 -24.11 12.84
C SER A 287 -30.42 -24.25 11.36
N SER A 288 -30.60 -23.20 10.55
CA SER A 288 -30.18 -23.21 9.15
C SER A 288 -28.66 -23.42 9.04
N TRP A 289 -27.86 -22.70 9.80
CA TRP A 289 -26.40 -22.86 9.85
C TRP A 289 -25.93 -24.30 10.13
N ARG A 290 -26.59 -25.00 11.07
CA ARG A 290 -26.25 -26.39 11.42
C ARG A 290 -26.69 -27.40 10.36
N ASN A 291 -27.83 -27.16 9.71
CA ASN A 291 -28.48 -28.15 8.85
C ASN A 291 -28.23 -27.93 7.34
N SER A 292 -27.84 -26.72 6.94
CA SER A 292 -27.54 -26.41 5.54
C SER A 292 -26.22 -27.05 5.10
N THR A 293 -26.18 -27.43 3.82
CA THR A 293 -24.96 -27.89 3.13
C THR A 293 -24.25 -26.73 2.44
N GLU A 294 -24.98 -25.69 2.07
CA GLU A 294 -24.48 -24.54 1.31
C GLU A 294 -24.53 -23.24 2.13
N ALA A 295 -23.46 -22.45 2.04
CA ALA A 295 -23.39 -21.14 2.71
C ALA A 295 -24.41 -20.13 2.18
N SER A 296 -24.82 -20.29 0.93
CA SER A 296 -25.76 -19.41 0.24
C SER A 296 -27.16 -19.47 0.86
N ASP A 297 -27.56 -20.58 1.46
CA ASP A 297 -28.87 -20.72 2.11
C ASP A 297 -28.96 -19.86 3.37
N VAL A 298 -27.93 -19.91 4.21
CA VAL A 298 -27.83 -19.07 5.41
C VAL A 298 -27.74 -17.59 5.00
N ALA A 299 -26.96 -17.27 3.97
CA ALA A 299 -26.84 -15.90 3.46
C ALA A 299 -28.20 -15.35 2.97
N ARG A 300 -28.99 -16.18 2.27
CA ARG A 300 -30.34 -15.82 1.81
C ARG A 300 -31.28 -15.55 2.96
N GLU A 301 -31.24 -16.37 4.01
CA GLU A 301 -32.06 -16.15 5.21
C GLU A 301 -31.65 -14.87 5.95
N ILE A 302 -30.34 -14.58 6.06
CA ILE A 302 -29.86 -13.31 6.62
C ILE A 302 -30.36 -12.13 5.80
N ALA A 303 -30.28 -12.19 4.46
CA ALA A 303 -30.77 -11.13 3.59
C ALA A 303 -32.28 -10.89 3.74
N MET A 304 -33.07 -11.96 3.87
CA MET A 304 -34.50 -11.85 4.16
C MET A 304 -34.77 -11.13 5.48
N TRP A 305 -34.08 -11.51 6.55
CA TRP A 305 -34.23 -10.83 7.85
C TRP A 305 -33.74 -9.39 7.80
N GLN A 306 -32.65 -9.09 7.08
CA GLN A 306 -32.18 -7.73 6.91
C GLN A 306 -33.22 -6.85 6.20
N ALA A 307 -33.86 -7.36 5.14
CA ALA A 307 -34.93 -6.65 4.44
C ALA A 307 -36.19 -6.47 5.30
N ALA A 308 -36.49 -7.43 6.17
CA ALA A 308 -37.65 -7.36 7.08
C ALA A 308 -37.42 -6.41 8.26
N LEU A 309 -36.20 -6.36 8.80
CA LEU A 309 -35.86 -5.60 10.01
C LEU A 309 -35.34 -4.20 9.73
N TRP A 310 -34.93 -3.90 8.50
CA TRP A 310 -34.34 -2.61 8.14
C TRP A 310 -34.94 -2.05 6.86
N LYS A 311 -35.06 -0.73 6.82
CA LYS A 311 -35.40 0.06 5.63
C LYS A 311 -34.31 1.09 5.38
N PHE A 312 -34.09 1.45 4.12
CA PHE A 312 -33.22 2.58 3.77
C PHE A 312 -34.06 3.82 3.54
N ALA A 313 -33.91 4.82 4.40
CA ALA A 313 -34.51 6.13 4.23
C ALA A 313 -33.55 7.05 3.48
N ARG A 314 -34.01 7.74 2.44
CA ARG A 314 -33.19 8.75 1.75
C ARG A 314 -32.94 9.92 2.69
N VAL A 315 -31.68 10.23 2.93
CA VAL A 315 -31.30 11.43 3.69
C VAL A 315 -31.25 12.60 2.72
N GLY A 316 -32.21 13.51 2.84
CA GLY A 316 -32.31 14.67 1.97
C GLY A 316 -31.23 15.72 2.26
N SER A 317 -30.32 15.92 1.32
CA SER A 317 -29.90 17.27 0.90
C SER A 317 -29.75 17.27 -0.63
N TYR A 318 -30.06 18.40 -1.27
CA TYR A 318 -30.09 18.64 -2.71
C TYR A 318 -28.80 18.34 -3.49
N ARG A 319 -27.75 17.84 -2.83
CA ARG A 319 -26.42 17.60 -3.40
C ARG A 319 -26.02 16.13 -3.51
N HIS A 320 -26.63 15.24 -2.72
CA HIS A 320 -26.28 13.81 -2.69
C HIS A 320 -27.55 12.96 -2.58
N SER A 321 -28.26 12.79 -3.70
CA SER A 321 -29.50 12.00 -3.80
C SER A 321 -29.34 10.50 -3.54
N GLU A 322 -28.10 10.03 -3.38
CA GLU A 322 -27.75 8.61 -3.24
C GLU A 322 -27.44 8.19 -1.80
N SER A 323 -27.37 9.11 -0.84
CA SER A 323 -27.12 8.73 0.57
C SER A 323 -28.40 8.24 1.24
N GLY A 324 -28.47 6.92 1.47
CA GLY A 324 -29.48 6.28 2.31
C GLY A 324 -28.99 6.07 3.74
N ARG A 325 -29.87 6.25 4.73
CA ARG A 325 -29.65 5.83 6.11
C ARG A 325 -30.42 4.54 6.37
N GLN A 326 -29.74 3.56 6.95
CA GLN A 326 -30.40 2.37 7.46
C GLN A 326 -31.18 2.71 8.74
N GLU A 327 -32.48 2.46 8.72
CA GLU A 327 -33.39 2.67 9.84
C GLU A 327 -34.06 1.34 10.19
N ALA A 328 -34.38 1.14 11.47
CA ALA A 328 -35.16 -0.02 11.89
C ALA A 328 -36.54 0.03 11.21
N ALA A 329 -36.94 -1.09 10.63
CA ALA A 329 -38.31 -1.33 10.24
C ALA A 329 -39.10 -1.62 11.52
N SER A 330 -39.55 -0.55 12.19
CA SER A 330 -40.50 -0.64 13.30
C SER A 330 -41.92 -0.66 12.71
N PRO A 331 -42.54 -1.83 12.50
CA PRO A 331 -43.92 -1.87 12.05
C PRO A 331 -44.79 -1.17 13.09
N GLU A 332 -45.73 -0.34 12.64
CA GLU A 332 -46.75 0.20 13.54
C GLU A 332 -47.55 -0.97 14.13
N LEU A 333 -47.72 -0.97 15.45
CA LEU A 333 -48.56 -1.94 16.13
C LEU A 333 -50.01 -1.67 15.73
N VAL A 334 -50.48 -2.43 14.75
CA VAL A 334 -51.85 -2.34 14.25
C VAL A 334 -52.75 -3.31 15.01
N THR A 335 -53.95 -2.86 15.36
CA THR A 335 -54.99 -3.72 15.96
C THR A 335 -55.65 -4.67 14.96
N ARG A 336 -55.37 -4.48 13.66
CA ARG A 336 -55.81 -5.33 12.57
C ARG A 336 -54.76 -5.33 11.46
N GLN A 337 -54.40 -6.51 10.97
CA GLN A 337 -53.50 -6.67 9.84
C GLN A 337 -54.16 -7.56 8.78
N THR A 338 -54.11 -7.12 7.52
CA THR A 338 -54.47 -7.94 6.36
C THR A 338 -53.20 -8.53 5.78
N LEU A 339 -53.11 -9.86 5.76
CA LEU A 339 -52.03 -10.59 5.10
C LEU A 339 -52.51 -11.06 3.74
N ARG A 340 -51.81 -10.66 2.68
CA ARG A 340 -52.04 -11.14 1.32
C ARG A 340 -50.93 -12.10 0.97
N PHE A 341 -51.29 -13.27 0.45
CA PHE A 341 -50.34 -14.28 -0.02
C PHE A 341 -50.83 -14.80 -1.36
N GLU A 342 -49.90 -15.01 -2.28
CA GLU A 342 -50.14 -15.72 -3.52
C GLU A 342 -49.65 -17.15 -3.29
N PRO A 343 -50.54 -18.15 -3.22
CA PRO A 343 -50.12 -19.52 -3.03
C PRO A 343 -49.32 -19.99 -4.25
N ASP A 344 -48.14 -20.56 -4.00
CA ASP A 344 -47.35 -21.24 -5.02
C ASP A 344 -47.98 -22.61 -5.29
N VAL A 345 -48.71 -22.72 -6.40
CA VAL A 345 -49.47 -23.93 -6.77
C VAL A 345 -48.73 -24.66 -7.88
N GLN A 346 -48.24 -25.86 -7.58
CA GLN A 346 -47.59 -26.72 -8.57
C GLN A 346 -48.61 -27.24 -9.61
N PRO A 347 -48.22 -27.48 -10.87
CA PRO A 347 -49.11 -28.06 -11.88
C PRO A 347 -49.74 -29.38 -11.40
N GLY A 348 -51.08 -29.44 -11.36
CA GLY A 348 -51.83 -30.61 -10.90
C GLY A 348 -52.11 -30.67 -9.39
N GLN A 349 -51.69 -29.66 -8.61
CA GLN A 349 -52.00 -29.58 -7.19
C GLN A 349 -53.45 -29.14 -6.96
N ALA A 350 -54.29 -30.06 -6.45
CA ALA A 350 -55.71 -29.84 -6.23
C ALA A 350 -56.04 -29.11 -4.91
N GLU A 351 -55.15 -29.19 -3.92
CA GLU A 351 -55.36 -28.63 -2.58
C GLU A 351 -54.20 -27.73 -2.14
N VAL A 352 -54.54 -26.62 -1.48
CA VAL A 352 -53.57 -25.68 -0.89
C VAL A 352 -53.87 -25.57 0.61
N THR A 353 -52.93 -26.00 1.44
CA THR A 353 -53.06 -25.95 2.89
C THR A 353 -52.46 -24.67 3.45
N LEU A 354 -53.28 -23.86 4.11
CA LEU A 354 -52.86 -22.64 4.81
C LEU A 354 -52.83 -22.87 6.32
N ARG A 355 -51.75 -22.46 6.98
CA ARG A 355 -51.61 -22.56 8.44
C ARG A 355 -51.42 -21.17 9.03
N LEU A 356 -52.29 -20.78 9.97
CA LEU A 356 -52.05 -19.62 10.82
C LEU A 356 -51.36 -20.10 12.10
N ALA A 357 -50.23 -19.48 12.41
CA ALA A 357 -49.54 -19.68 13.66
C ALA A 357 -49.21 -18.31 14.26
N SER A 358 -49.40 -18.19 15.57
CA SER A 358 -48.91 -17.07 16.37
C SER A 358 -47.86 -17.57 17.33
N ARG A 359 -46.83 -16.76 17.55
CA ARG A 359 -45.80 -17.01 18.55
C ARG A 359 -45.50 -15.71 19.27
N ASP A 360 -45.42 -15.78 20.59
CA ASP A 360 -44.90 -14.67 21.38
C ASP A 360 -43.39 -14.57 21.18
N LEU A 361 -42.91 -13.36 20.87
CA LEU A 361 -41.50 -13.04 20.70
C LEU A 361 -40.95 -12.24 21.89
N SER A 362 -41.76 -12.01 22.93
CA SER A 362 -41.35 -11.29 24.13
C SER A 362 -40.33 -12.10 24.95
N THR A 363 -39.30 -11.43 25.47
CA THR A 363 -38.27 -12.03 26.33
C THR A 363 -38.68 -12.04 27.82
N GLY A 364 -39.96 -11.81 28.12
CA GLY A 364 -40.51 -11.65 29.48
C GLY A 364 -41.76 -12.50 29.71
N ALA A 365 -42.50 -12.23 30.79
CA ALA A 365 -43.67 -13.01 31.19
C ALA A 365 -44.85 -12.86 30.20
N GLY A 366 -45.05 -13.88 29.37
CA GLY A 366 -46.36 -14.37 28.94
C GLY A 366 -47.22 -13.43 28.11
N GLY A 367 -46.73 -12.97 26.96
CA GLY A 367 -47.59 -12.40 25.93
C GLY A 367 -48.47 -13.49 25.32
N TYR A 368 -49.77 -13.23 25.17
CA TYR A 368 -50.68 -14.10 24.45
C TYR A 368 -51.18 -13.40 23.19
N VAL A 369 -51.22 -14.12 22.08
CA VAL A 369 -51.77 -13.62 20.81
C VAL A 369 -53.21 -14.09 20.72
N ILE A 370 -54.15 -13.14 20.66
CA ILE A 370 -55.57 -13.44 20.43
C ILE A 370 -55.92 -13.13 18.98
N TRP A 371 -56.29 -14.16 18.23
CA TRP A 371 -56.87 -13.99 16.90
C TRP A 371 -58.34 -13.60 17.02
N GLN A 372 -58.66 -12.33 16.78
CA GLN A 372 -60.03 -11.85 16.85
C GLN A 372 -60.64 -11.72 15.44
N ARG A 373 -61.62 -12.59 15.14
CA ARG A 373 -62.36 -12.63 13.85
C ARG A 373 -61.46 -12.81 12.60
N PRO A 374 -60.56 -13.82 12.55
CA PRO A 374 -59.80 -14.09 11.33
C PRO A 374 -60.74 -14.41 10.16
N ARG A 375 -60.40 -13.87 8.99
CA ARG A 375 -61.18 -13.98 7.75
C ARG A 375 -60.27 -14.41 6.61
N PHE A 376 -60.73 -15.33 5.79
CA PHE A 376 -60.13 -15.65 4.50
C PHE A 376 -61.00 -15.07 3.41
N GLU A 377 -60.39 -14.30 2.51
CA GLU A 377 -61.07 -13.66 1.39
C GLU A 377 -60.41 -14.13 0.10
N ALA A 378 -61.15 -14.85 -0.74
CA ALA A 378 -60.68 -15.35 -2.03
C ALA A 378 -61.83 -15.35 -3.04
N GLY A 379 -61.59 -14.88 -4.27
CA GLY A 379 -62.58 -14.92 -5.36
C GLY A 379 -63.92 -14.22 -5.03
N GLY A 380 -63.91 -13.16 -4.21
CA GLY A 380 -65.12 -12.45 -3.77
C GLY A 380 -65.90 -13.15 -2.65
N GLN A 381 -65.42 -14.28 -2.14
CA GLN A 381 -66.01 -15.00 -1.02
C GLN A 381 -65.24 -14.74 0.27
N THR A 382 -65.94 -14.49 1.37
CA THR A 382 -65.37 -14.41 2.72
C THR A 382 -65.71 -15.68 3.50
N ARG A 383 -64.73 -16.26 4.17
CA ARG A 383 -64.89 -17.36 5.13
C ARG A 383 -64.35 -16.91 6.49
N LEU A 384 -65.16 -17.04 7.54
CA LEU A 384 -64.75 -16.65 8.89
C LEU A 384 -64.38 -17.90 9.69
N LEU A 385 -63.29 -17.85 10.44
CA LEU A 385 -62.88 -18.99 11.26
C LEU A 385 -63.88 -19.28 12.41
N ARG A 386 -64.70 -18.30 12.80
CA ARG A 386 -65.76 -18.51 13.82
C ARG A 386 -66.87 -19.43 13.33
N ASP A 387 -67.06 -19.51 12.01
CA ASP A 387 -68.06 -20.35 11.35
C ASP A 387 -67.48 -21.77 11.13
N TYR A 388 -66.27 -22.06 11.63
CA TYR A 388 -65.61 -23.37 11.56
C TYR A 388 -66.48 -24.51 12.11
N ALA A 389 -67.33 -24.25 13.10
CA ALA A 389 -68.23 -25.29 13.60
C ALA A 389 -69.22 -25.80 12.53
N GLU A 390 -69.56 -24.99 11.51
CA GLU A 390 -70.50 -25.37 10.44
C GLU A 390 -69.85 -26.10 9.27
N PHE A 391 -68.55 -25.90 9.01
CA PHE A 391 -67.87 -26.50 7.86
C PHE A 391 -66.60 -27.29 8.22
N GLY A 392 -65.94 -26.97 9.33
CA GLY A 392 -64.66 -27.50 9.78
C GLY A 392 -64.59 -29.02 9.92
N PRO A 393 -65.57 -29.69 10.56
CA PRO A 393 -65.53 -31.15 10.74
C PRO A 393 -65.47 -31.96 9.44
N ALA A 394 -65.95 -31.41 8.31
CA ALA A 394 -65.88 -32.08 7.01
C ALA A 394 -64.48 -32.01 6.38
N TYR A 395 -63.62 -31.11 6.85
CA TYR A 395 -62.25 -30.89 6.37
C TYR A 395 -61.20 -31.17 7.45
N GLU A 396 -61.61 -31.67 8.62
CA GLU A 396 -60.70 -32.18 9.64
C GLU A 396 -60.13 -33.53 9.20
N LEU A 397 -58.80 -33.61 9.10
CA LEU A 397 -58.12 -34.89 9.01
C LEU A 397 -58.26 -35.60 10.36
N ASP A 398 -59.10 -36.62 10.41
CA ASP A 398 -59.20 -37.53 11.56
C ASP A 398 -57.89 -38.32 11.66
N PHE A 399 -56.91 -37.74 12.36
CA PHE A 399 -55.61 -38.33 12.55
C PHE A 399 -55.67 -39.69 13.25
N ALA A 400 -56.68 -39.95 14.09
CA ALA A 400 -56.86 -41.25 14.73
C ALA A 400 -57.31 -42.32 13.71
N ARG A 401 -58.16 -41.96 12.75
CA ARG A 401 -58.55 -42.85 11.63
C ARG A 401 -57.46 -42.96 10.56
N LEU A 402 -56.74 -41.88 10.30
CA LEU A 402 -55.64 -41.82 9.31
C LEU A 402 -54.42 -42.62 9.79
N PHE A 403 -54.07 -42.50 11.08
CA PHE A 403 -53.01 -43.28 11.72
C PHE A 403 -53.50 -44.59 12.37
N GLY A 404 -54.80 -44.87 12.35
CA GLY A 404 -55.36 -46.13 12.86
C GLY A 404 -54.84 -47.37 12.13
N ASN A 405 -54.40 -47.19 10.88
CA ASN A 405 -53.72 -48.21 10.08
C ASN A 405 -52.20 -48.03 10.00
N ALA A 406 -51.61 -47.06 10.72
CA ALA A 406 -50.17 -46.78 10.65
C ALA A 406 -49.31 -48.00 10.96
N ALA A 407 -49.71 -48.81 11.95
CA ALA A 407 -49.04 -50.07 12.26
C ALA A 407 -49.12 -51.09 11.11
N ARG A 408 -50.23 -51.16 10.37
CA ARG A 408 -50.37 -52.04 9.19
C ARG A 408 -49.55 -51.54 8.01
N TYR A 409 -49.50 -50.23 7.77
CA TYR A 409 -48.67 -49.67 6.70
C TYR A 409 -47.18 -49.80 6.99
N LEU A 410 -46.76 -49.58 8.24
CA LEU A 410 -45.39 -49.83 8.67
C LEU A 410 -45.03 -51.32 8.56
N ALA A 411 -45.93 -52.23 8.97
CA ALA A 411 -45.72 -53.66 8.81
C ALA A 411 -45.59 -54.06 7.32
N ALA A 412 -46.49 -53.58 6.46
CA ALA A 412 -46.44 -53.84 5.01
C ALA A 412 -45.18 -53.26 4.35
N ALA A 413 -44.74 -52.05 4.75
CA ALA A 413 -43.49 -51.47 4.26
C ALA A 413 -42.26 -52.25 4.73
N THR A 414 -42.31 -52.82 5.94
CA THR A 414 -41.24 -53.67 6.48
C THR A 414 -41.21 -55.02 5.74
N GLU A 415 -42.36 -55.63 5.47
CA GLU A 415 -42.47 -56.86 4.67
C GLU A 415 -41.95 -56.65 3.25
N HIS A 416 -42.32 -55.54 2.59
CA HIS A 416 -41.82 -55.22 1.26
C HIS A 416 -40.31 -54.96 1.22
N HIS A 417 -39.74 -54.39 2.28
CA HIS A 417 -38.29 -54.18 2.41
C HIS A 417 -37.55 -55.51 2.62
N ILE A 418 -38.10 -56.42 3.44
CA ILE A 418 -37.55 -57.77 3.67
C ILE A 418 -37.66 -58.65 2.41
N GLU A 419 -38.72 -58.52 1.63
CA GLU A 419 -38.85 -59.22 0.34
C GLU A 419 -37.89 -58.66 -0.73
N ALA A 420 -37.67 -57.34 -0.74
CA ALA A 420 -36.69 -56.71 -1.63
C ALA A 420 -35.24 -57.11 -1.30
N GLU A 421 -34.89 -57.29 -0.02
CA GLU A 421 -33.56 -57.78 0.41
C GLU A 421 -33.36 -59.28 0.15
N LYS A 422 -34.42 -60.09 0.11
CA LYS A 422 -34.34 -61.52 -0.27
C LYS A 422 -34.28 -61.75 -1.78
N SER A 423 -34.55 -60.71 -2.58
CA SER A 423 -34.56 -60.73 -4.04
C SER A 423 -33.24 -60.22 -4.66
N LEU A 424 -32.30 -59.81 -3.81
CA LEU A 424 -30.89 -59.51 -4.11
C LEU A 424 -30.02 -60.67 -3.60
#